data_AF-A0A7K3G7M7-F1
#
_entry.id   AF-A0A7K3G7M7-F1
#
_cell.length_a   1.000
_cell.length_b   1.000
_cell.length_c   1.000
_cell.angle_alpha   90.00
_cell.angle_beta   90.00
_cell.angle_gamma   90.00
#
_symmetry.space_group_name_H-M   'P 1'
#
loop_
_entity.id
_entity.type
_entity.pdbx_description
1 polymer ?
#
loop_
_entity_poly.entity_id
_entity_poly.type
_entity_poly.pdbx_seq_one_letter_code
_entity_poly.pdbx_strand_id
1 'polypeptide(L)'
;MSSSVRTNSYAGRCARCGADVEAGSGILLRSAWGRWVVYHPEHAPVPDADGTTSDASAMRSNQRDGECEACGSSVSAGDGVLVSTVFGGWEVYHREHVREPAPPPRRHHTGWHLRRLMALDIATTGNRCGVDRVLGAAVCAGDGTRRSWLVDPGPGPVSVAPGKGHGISVERARTDGRPAAEALEEVAVVLAEHLAAKEPLVVWHGPFVLTTLETELVRHGLVPLSERLAGGVAPICDPLVLDRHAEPFRAGGRALETVAEWYGIPHERPGDPSCDAETTLVLAQVIGACHPAVGRLSRPALHREQVRWHEQYVQEAEARRPGRDRDRWWPLGAVRVLEWEDHDTV
;
A
#
# COMPACT_ATOMS: atom_id res chain seq x y z
N MET A 1 -2.71 -15.92 11.63
CA MET A 1 -2.74 -16.62 10.33
C MET A 1 -4.07 -17.35 10.20
N SER A 2 -5.06 -16.75 9.51
CA SER A 2 -6.35 -17.41 9.28
C SER A 2 -6.10 -18.52 8.26
N SER A 3 -6.37 -19.78 8.62
CA SER A 3 -6.29 -20.91 7.69
C SER A 3 -7.12 -20.59 6.43
N SER A 4 -6.44 -20.37 5.31
CA SER A 4 -7.02 -20.12 3.99
C SER A 4 -7.75 -21.34 3.43
N VAL A 5 -7.60 -22.51 4.07
CA VAL A 5 -8.33 -23.74 3.81
C VAL A 5 -9.50 -23.87 4.78
N ARG A 6 -10.71 -24.07 4.24
CA ARG A 6 -11.95 -24.24 5.02
C ARG A 6 -12.80 -25.35 4.43
N THR A 7 -13.69 -25.93 5.22
CA THR A 7 -14.78 -26.75 4.66
C THR A 7 -15.82 -25.83 4.01
N ASN A 8 -16.40 -26.22 2.87
CA ASN A 8 -17.43 -25.42 2.21
C ASN A 8 -18.72 -25.35 3.05
N SER A 9 -19.25 -24.14 3.30
CA SER A 9 -20.49 -23.95 4.04
C SER A 9 -21.75 -23.97 3.17
N TYR A 10 -21.60 -24.15 1.85
CA TYR A 10 -22.68 -24.16 0.87
C TYR A 10 -22.37 -25.17 -0.24
N ALA A 11 -23.42 -25.72 -0.85
CA ALA A 11 -23.29 -26.60 -2.01
C ALA A 11 -22.70 -25.82 -3.20
N GLY A 12 -21.82 -26.45 -3.97
CA GLY A 12 -21.14 -25.82 -5.10
C GLY A 12 -20.76 -26.85 -6.17
N ARG A 13 -20.00 -26.42 -7.18
CA ARG A 13 -19.40 -27.34 -8.16
C ARG A 13 -17.90 -27.40 -7.97
N CYS A 14 -17.36 -28.61 -8.01
CA CYS A 14 -15.92 -28.83 -7.94
C CYS A 14 -15.22 -28.15 -9.12
N ALA A 15 -14.23 -27.30 -8.84
CA ALA A 15 -13.48 -26.59 -9.88
C ALA A 15 -12.75 -27.52 -10.85
N ARG A 16 -12.30 -28.69 -10.38
CA ARG A 16 -11.54 -29.62 -11.21
C ARG A 16 -12.38 -30.48 -12.13
N CYS A 17 -13.44 -31.12 -11.60
CA CYS A 17 -14.25 -32.07 -12.37
C CYS A 17 -15.62 -31.54 -12.79
N GLY A 18 -16.05 -30.38 -12.27
CA GLY A 18 -17.34 -29.77 -12.59
C GLY A 18 -18.56 -30.44 -11.95
N ALA A 19 -18.39 -31.56 -11.23
CA ALA A 19 -19.47 -32.25 -10.51
C ALA A 19 -19.87 -31.51 -9.23
N ASP A 20 -21.09 -31.77 -8.76
CA ASP A 20 -21.65 -31.14 -7.55
C ASP A 20 -20.92 -31.60 -6.28
N VAL A 21 -20.75 -30.67 -5.35
CA VAL A 21 -20.15 -30.86 -4.03
C VAL A 21 -21.14 -30.38 -2.99
N GLU A 22 -21.58 -31.27 -2.10
CA GLU A 22 -22.52 -30.93 -1.05
C GLU A 22 -21.90 -30.00 0.01
N ALA A 23 -22.75 -29.26 0.73
CA ALA A 23 -22.29 -28.44 1.84
C ALA A 23 -21.64 -29.32 2.93
N GLY A 24 -20.45 -28.96 3.39
CA GLY A 24 -19.74 -29.68 4.45
C GLY A 24 -18.86 -30.84 3.97
N SER A 25 -18.91 -31.24 2.70
CA SER A 25 -18.15 -32.39 2.17
C SER A 25 -16.94 -31.99 1.31
N GLY A 26 -16.83 -30.71 0.95
CA GLY A 26 -15.79 -30.17 0.09
C GLY A 26 -14.73 -29.33 0.81
N ILE A 27 -13.63 -29.09 0.10
CA ILE A 27 -12.57 -28.16 0.51
C ILE A 27 -12.77 -26.83 -0.22
N LEU A 28 -12.78 -25.75 0.55
CA LEU A 28 -12.84 -24.37 0.09
C LEU A 28 -11.44 -23.76 0.15
N LEU A 29 -10.90 -23.40 -1.02
CA LEU A 29 -9.64 -22.67 -1.16
C LEU A 29 -9.91 -21.29 -1.75
N ARG A 30 -9.13 -20.30 -1.32
CA ARG A 30 -9.13 -18.99 -1.97
C ARG A 30 -8.20 -19.07 -3.18
N SER A 31 -8.66 -18.72 -4.37
CA SER A 31 -7.80 -18.67 -5.55
C SER A 31 -6.83 -17.49 -5.47
N ALA A 32 -5.67 -17.61 -6.12
CA ALA A 32 -4.71 -16.50 -6.28
C ALA A 32 -5.35 -15.26 -6.95
N TRP A 33 -6.44 -15.46 -7.69
CA TRP A 33 -7.27 -14.41 -8.31
C TRP A 33 -8.39 -13.87 -7.39
N GLY A 34 -8.38 -14.23 -6.11
CA GLY A 34 -9.22 -13.64 -5.06
C GLY A 34 -10.63 -14.23 -4.89
N ARG A 35 -10.98 -15.31 -5.61
CA ARG A 35 -12.30 -15.96 -5.54
C ARG A 35 -12.25 -17.19 -4.63
N TRP A 36 -13.31 -17.46 -3.87
CA TRP A 36 -13.45 -18.75 -3.18
C TRP A 36 -13.89 -19.85 -4.13
N VAL A 37 -13.24 -20.99 -4.05
CA VAL A 37 -13.40 -22.12 -4.96
C VAL A 37 -13.57 -23.41 -4.18
N VAL A 38 -14.53 -24.23 -4.60
CA VAL A 38 -14.87 -25.51 -3.96
C VAL A 38 -14.23 -26.64 -4.74
N TYR A 39 -13.65 -27.61 -4.02
CA TYR A 39 -13.12 -28.85 -4.54
C TYR A 39 -13.71 -30.04 -3.78
N HIS A 40 -13.82 -31.19 -4.46
CA HIS A 40 -13.87 -32.45 -3.74
C HIS A 40 -12.53 -32.65 -2.99
N PRO A 41 -12.51 -33.33 -1.83
CA PRO A 41 -11.28 -33.55 -1.07
C PRO A 41 -10.14 -34.16 -1.90
N GLU A 42 -10.44 -35.12 -2.77
CA GLU A 42 -9.50 -35.79 -3.66
C GLU A 42 -9.03 -34.95 -4.86
N HIS A 43 -9.75 -33.87 -5.17
CA HIS A 43 -9.42 -32.97 -6.27
C HIS A 43 -8.73 -31.69 -5.83
N ALA A 44 -8.78 -31.38 -4.53
CA ALA A 44 -8.19 -30.17 -3.98
C ALA A 44 -6.68 -30.19 -4.21
N PRO A 45 -6.12 -29.16 -4.86
CA PRO A 45 -4.67 -29.03 -4.99
C PRO A 45 -4.06 -28.81 -3.60
N VAL A 46 -2.76 -29.09 -3.48
CA VAL A 46 -1.98 -28.65 -2.33
C VAL A 46 -2.01 -27.12 -2.32
N PRO A 47 -2.44 -26.47 -1.22
CA PRO A 47 -2.46 -25.01 -1.16
C PRO A 47 -1.06 -24.43 -1.34
N ASP A 48 -0.98 -23.28 -1.98
CA ASP A 48 0.24 -22.49 -2.10
C ASP A 48 0.72 -22.02 -0.71
N ALA A 49 1.92 -21.46 -0.60
CA ALA A 49 2.51 -21.09 0.68
C ALA A 49 1.67 -20.08 1.50
N ASP A 50 0.88 -19.25 0.82
CA ASP A 50 -0.06 -18.29 1.40
C ASP A 50 -1.46 -18.90 1.70
N GLY A 51 -1.60 -20.20 1.43
CA GLY A 51 -2.82 -20.99 1.54
C GLY A 51 -3.85 -20.75 0.43
N THR A 52 -3.47 -20.07 -0.65
CA THR A 52 -4.32 -19.92 -1.84
C THR A 52 -4.14 -21.10 -2.81
N THR A 53 -4.77 -21.03 -3.99
CA THR A 53 -4.55 -21.96 -5.09
C THR A 53 -4.38 -21.23 -6.42
N SER A 54 -3.30 -21.56 -7.10
CA SER A 54 -2.93 -21.16 -8.45
C SER A 54 -3.43 -22.12 -9.55
N ASP A 55 -4.22 -23.14 -9.18
CA ASP A 55 -4.76 -24.10 -10.12
C ASP A 55 -5.72 -23.42 -11.13
N ALA A 56 -5.39 -23.45 -12.42
CA ALA A 56 -6.21 -22.88 -13.48
C ALA A 56 -7.61 -23.51 -13.57
N SER A 57 -7.84 -24.71 -13.02
CA SER A 57 -9.17 -25.29 -12.87
C SER A 57 -10.10 -24.47 -11.96
N ALA A 58 -9.52 -23.64 -11.08
CA ALA A 58 -10.23 -22.64 -10.28
C ALA A 58 -10.89 -21.53 -11.12
N MET A 59 -10.47 -21.37 -12.37
CA MET A 59 -10.86 -20.29 -13.27
C MET A 59 -12.04 -20.70 -14.16
N ARG A 60 -12.85 -19.73 -14.60
CA ARG A 60 -13.98 -20.02 -15.49
C ARG A 60 -13.45 -20.39 -16.87
N SER A 61 -13.91 -21.49 -17.48
CA SER A 61 -13.57 -21.78 -18.88
C SER A 61 -14.22 -20.79 -19.85
N ASN A 62 -13.60 -20.55 -21.01
CA ASN A 62 -14.23 -19.80 -22.10
C ASN A 62 -15.44 -20.58 -22.66
N GLN A 63 -16.52 -19.87 -22.97
CA GLN A 63 -17.74 -20.50 -23.54
C GLN A 63 -17.80 -20.43 -25.06
N ARG A 64 -16.85 -19.72 -25.68
CA ARG A 64 -16.74 -19.48 -27.12
C ARG A 64 -15.28 -19.49 -27.50
N ASP A 65 -15.01 -19.78 -28.77
CA ASP A 65 -13.67 -19.63 -29.34
C ASP A 65 -13.18 -18.19 -29.14
N GLY A 66 -11.89 -18.03 -28.88
CA GLY A 66 -11.26 -16.73 -28.68
C GLY A 66 -9.76 -16.80 -28.96
N GLU A 67 -9.07 -15.67 -28.80
CA GLU A 67 -7.61 -15.60 -28.96
C GLU A 67 -6.94 -15.52 -27.59
N CYS A 68 -5.83 -16.24 -27.43
CA CYS A 68 -5.06 -16.20 -26.20
C CYS A 68 -4.30 -14.88 -26.10
N GLU A 69 -4.55 -14.09 -25.06
CA GLU A 69 -3.91 -12.77 -24.91
C GLU A 69 -2.37 -12.86 -24.77
N ALA A 70 -1.85 -13.96 -24.25
CA ALA A 70 -0.40 -14.14 -24.09
C ALA A 70 0.36 -14.45 -25.39
N CYS A 71 -0.26 -15.16 -26.34
CA CYS A 71 0.44 -15.66 -27.55
C CYS A 71 -0.26 -15.34 -28.87
N GLY A 72 -1.46 -14.75 -28.83
CA GLY A 72 -2.27 -14.41 -30.01
C GLY A 72 -2.84 -15.61 -30.78
N SER A 73 -2.69 -16.84 -30.28
CA SER A 73 -3.18 -18.04 -30.95
C SER A 73 -4.62 -18.36 -30.57
N SER A 74 -5.37 -19.01 -31.47
CA SER A 74 -6.77 -19.41 -31.25
C SER A 74 -6.90 -20.42 -30.10
N VAL A 75 -7.95 -20.26 -29.30
CA VAL A 75 -8.33 -21.13 -28.18
C VAL A 75 -9.81 -21.53 -28.35
N SER A 76 -10.08 -22.82 -28.50
CA SER A 76 -11.45 -23.32 -28.68
C SER A 76 -12.30 -23.16 -27.42
N ALA A 77 -13.61 -23.11 -27.58
CA ALA A 77 -14.56 -23.08 -26.47
C ALA A 77 -14.34 -24.26 -25.49
N GLY A 78 -14.12 -23.95 -24.21
CA GLY A 78 -13.92 -24.92 -23.13
C GLY A 78 -12.45 -25.23 -22.82
N ASP A 79 -11.55 -25.02 -23.78
CA ASP A 79 -10.12 -25.35 -23.66
C ASP A 79 -9.33 -24.25 -22.93
N GLY A 80 -9.80 -23.00 -23.04
CA GLY A 80 -9.20 -21.83 -22.39
C GLY A 80 -9.81 -21.49 -21.04
N VAL A 81 -9.17 -20.54 -20.36
CA VAL A 81 -9.69 -19.90 -19.16
C VAL A 81 -9.97 -18.43 -19.40
N LEU A 82 -11.02 -17.95 -18.76
CA LEU A 82 -11.42 -16.57 -18.71
C LEU A 82 -10.79 -15.94 -17.47
N VAL A 83 -9.88 -15.01 -17.72
CA VAL A 83 -9.36 -14.11 -16.70
C VAL A 83 -10.27 -12.91 -16.70
N SER A 84 -10.91 -12.62 -15.56
CA SER A 84 -11.73 -11.41 -15.46
C SER A 84 -10.80 -10.23 -15.65
N THR A 85 -11.01 -9.50 -16.73
CA THR A 85 -10.36 -8.23 -16.87
C THR A 85 -10.93 -7.31 -15.83
N VAL A 86 -10.07 -6.42 -15.47
CA VAL A 86 -10.26 -5.49 -14.42
C VAL A 86 -11.28 -4.37 -14.74
N PHE A 87 -11.49 -4.11 -16.05
CA PHE A 87 -12.46 -3.14 -16.58
C PHE A 87 -13.89 -3.70 -16.76
N GLY A 88 -14.15 -4.92 -16.31
CA GLY A 88 -15.39 -5.62 -16.61
C GLY A 88 -15.35 -6.21 -18.02
N GLY A 89 -15.03 -7.50 -18.08
CA GLY A 89 -14.81 -8.23 -19.33
C GLY A 89 -14.00 -9.48 -19.04
N TRP A 90 -13.78 -10.31 -20.05
CA TRP A 90 -12.99 -11.52 -19.91
C TRP A 90 -12.00 -11.64 -21.04
N GLU A 91 -10.73 -11.83 -20.70
CA GLU A 91 -9.69 -12.22 -21.64
C GLU A 91 -9.58 -13.74 -21.65
N VAL A 92 -9.31 -14.30 -22.83
CA VAL A 92 -9.09 -15.73 -23.00
C VAL A 92 -7.60 -16.02 -22.92
N TYR A 93 -7.23 -17.04 -22.16
CA TYR A 93 -5.87 -17.58 -22.13
C TYR A 93 -5.93 -19.09 -22.32
N HIS A 94 -4.89 -19.67 -22.93
CA HIS A 94 -4.63 -21.09 -22.74
C HIS A 94 -4.40 -21.38 -21.24
N ARG A 95 -4.75 -22.57 -20.77
CA ARG A 95 -4.58 -22.97 -19.36
C ARG A 95 -3.12 -22.93 -18.91
N GLU A 96 -2.18 -23.17 -19.82
CA GLU A 96 -0.73 -23.06 -19.56
C GLU A 96 -0.20 -21.62 -19.67
N HIS A 97 -0.96 -20.73 -20.30
CA HIS A 97 -0.56 -19.32 -20.47
C HIS A 97 -1.14 -18.40 -19.40
N VAL A 98 -2.20 -18.83 -18.71
CA VAL A 98 -2.71 -18.07 -17.57
C VAL A 98 -1.66 -18.08 -16.47
N ARG A 99 -1.30 -16.90 -16.00
CA ARG A 99 -0.39 -16.72 -14.87
C ARG A 99 -1.19 -16.23 -13.68
N GLU A 100 -0.71 -16.53 -12.49
CA GLU A 100 -1.17 -15.85 -11.28
C GLU A 100 -1.14 -14.33 -11.50
N PRO A 101 -2.04 -13.57 -10.86
CA PRO A 101 -1.87 -12.13 -10.80
C PRO A 101 -0.51 -11.87 -10.16
N ALA A 102 0.39 -11.28 -10.92
CA ALA A 102 1.69 -10.84 -10.46
C ALA A 102 1.91 -9.42 -10.97
N PRO A 103 2.68 -8.57 -10.26
CA PRO A 103 3.06 -7.28 -10.80
C PRO A 103 3.79 -7.47 -12.14
N PRO A 104 3.67 -6.51 -13.08
CA PRO A 104 4.48 -6.51 -14.28
C PRO A 104 5.97 -6.67 -13.93
N PRO A 105 6.76 -7.39 -14.74
CA PRO A 105 8.18 -7.56 -14.47
C PRO A 105 8.88 -6.21 -14.45
N ARG A 106 9.89 -6.06 -13.58
CA ARG A 106 10.74 -4.86 -13.52
C ARG A 106 11.44 -4.69 -14.88
N ARG A 107 11.37 -3.49 -15.45
CA ARG A 107 11.99 -3.16 -16.73
C ARG A 107 13.15 -2.21 -16.52
N HIS A 108 14.21 -2.41 -17.30
CA HIS A 108 15.32 -1.46 -17.34
C HIS A 108 14.96 -0.27 -18.23
N HIS A 109 14.73 0.89 -17.64
CA HIS A 109 14.60 2.15 -18.36
C HIS A 109 14.99 3.33 -17.47
N THR A 110 15.36 4.45 -18.08
CA THR A 110 15.60 5.70 -17.35
C THR A 110 14.29 6.22 -16.76
N GLY A 111 14.37 6.89 -15.60
CA GLY A 111 13.21 7.45 -14.93
C GLY A 111 13.54 8.05 -13.58
N TRP A 112 12.54 8.66 -12.92
CA TRP A 112 12.69 9.24 -11.58
C TRP A 112 13.07 8.20 -10.53
N HIS A 113 12.63 6.95 -10.71
CA HIS A 113 12.86 5.83 -9.80
C HIS A 113 14.34 5.39 -9.71
N LEU A 114 15.21 5.87 -10.60
CA LEU A 114 16.66 5.67 -10.55
C LEU A 114 17.42 6.93 -10.07
N ARG A 115 16.71 8.00 -9.71
CA ARG A 115 17.30 9.25 -9.21
C ARG A 115 17.43 9.20 -7.68
N ARG A 116 17.94 10.28 -7.09
CA ARG A 116 17.99 10.41 -5.65
C ARG A 116 16.56 10.50 -5.10
N LEU A 117 16.23 9.59 -4.20
CA LEU A 117 14.96 9.50 -3.48
C LEU A 117 15.28 9.42 -1.99
N MET A 118 14.44 10.02 -1.17
CA MET A 118 14.43 9.84 0.28
C MET A 118 13.04 9.43 0.70
N ALA A 119 12.90 8.39 1.51
CA ALA A 119 11.64 8.03 2.13
C ALA A 119 11.56 8.55 3.56
N LEU A 120 10.34 8.86 4.00
CA LEU A 120 9.99 9.23 5.37
C LEU A 120 8.87 8.31 5.85
N ASP A 121 8.98 7.86 7.10
CA ASP A 121 7.86 7.30 7.87
C ASP A 121 7.87 7.83 9.32
N ILE A 122 6.70 7.80 9.97
CA ILE A 122 6.50 8.26 11.35
C ILE A 122 5.72 7.23 12.18
N ALA A 123 6.15 7.07 13.44
CA ALA A 123 5.37 6.38 14.46
C ALA A 123 4.56 7.39 15.26
N THR A 124 3.29 7.10 15.50
CA THR A 124 2.35 8.03 16.14
C THR A 124 1.47 7.32 17.16
N THR A 125 1.01 8.05 18.16
CA THR A 125 0.11 7.51 19.18
C THR A 125 -1.20 6.98 18.59
N GLY A 126 -1.69 7.54 17.49
CA GLY A 126 -2.94 7.13 16.84
C GLY A 126 -3.01 7.56 15.38
N ASN A 127 -4.22 7.70 14.82
CA ASN A 127 -4.46 8.03 13.40
C ASN A 127 -5.17 9.38 13.18
N ARG A 128 -5.27 10.21 14.22
CA ARG A 128 -5.91 11.54 14.20
C ARG A 128 -4.83 12.61 14.03
N CYS A 129 -4.60 13.09 12.81
CA CYS A 129 -3.52 14.04 12.50
C CYS A 129 -3.50 15.28 13.42
N GLY A 130 -4.68 15.75 13.84
CA GLY A 130 -4.85 16.92 14.71
C GLY A 130 -4.62 16.68 16.20
N VAL A 131 -4.72 15.43 16.66
CA VAL A 131 -4.81 15.06 18.09
C VAL A 131 -3.65 14.17 18.52
N ASP A 132 -3.21 13.25 17.67
CA ASP A 132 -2.19 12.26 18.00
C ASP A 132 -0.77 12.83 17.92
N ARG A 133 0.15 12.26 18.69
CA ARG A 133 1.54 12.73 18.82
C ARG A 133 2.50 11.87 18.01
N VAL A 134 3.57 12.50 17.51
CA VAL A 134 4.70 11.78 16.89
C VAL A 134 5.59 11.21 17.99
N LEU A 135 5.82 9.90 17.97
CA LEU A 135 6.72 9.18 18.89
C LEU A 135 8.04 8.79 18.25
N GLY A 136 8.09 8.72 16.92
CA GLY A 136 9.31 8.45 16.19
C GLY A 136 9.20 8.86 14.74
N ALA A 137 10.35 9.07 14.11
CA ALA A 137 10.47 9.35 12.69
C ALA A 137 11.69 8.64 12.14
N ALA A 138 11.66 8.28 10.86
CA ALA A 138 12.85 7.78 10.18
C ALA A 138 12.89 8.26 8.74
N VAL A 139 14.11 8.53 8.27
CA VAL A 139 14.38 8.74 6.85
C VAL A 139 15.43 7.77 6.36
N CYS A 140 15.25 7.31 5.13
CA CYS A 140 16.28 6.58 4.40
C CYS A 140 16.36 7.08 2.95
N ALA A 141 17.53 7.00 2.33
CA ALA A 141 17.71 7.39 0.94
C ALA A 141 18.52 6.36 0.16
N GLY A 142 18.38 6.40 -1.17
CA GLY A 142 19.06 5.47 -2.08
C GLY A 142 20.58 5.58 -2.08
N ASP A 143 21.15 6.62 -1.48
CA ASP A 143 22.59 6.82 -1.28
C ASP A 143 23.13 6.17 0.02
N GLY A 144 22.30 5.43 0.75
CA GLY A 144 22.65 4.79 2.01
C GLY A 144 22.43 5.68 3.25
N THR A 145 21.99 6.93 3.08
CA THR A 145 21.61 7.78 4.22
C THR A 145 20.50 7.10 5.01
N ARG A 146 20.68 6.98 6.33
CA ARG A 146 19.68 6.51 7.29
C ARG A 146 19.76 7.39 8.54
N ARG A 147 18.62 7.93 8.98
CA ARG A 147 18.49 8.66 10.23
C ARG A 147 17.16 8.30 10.88
N SER A 148 17.15 8.19 12.20
CA SER A 148 15.94 7.92 12.97
C SER A 148 15.92 8.77 14.22
N TRP A 149 14.72 9.16 14.63
CA TRP A 149 14.46 9.97 15.81
C TRP A 149 13.44 9.24 16.68
N LEU A 150 13.72 9.22 17.98
CA LEU A 150 12.73 8.90 19.00
C LEU A 150 12.33 10.23 19.65
N VAL A 151 11.03 10.47 19.72
CA VAL A 151 10.46 11.78 20.01
C VAL A 151 9.71 11.71 21.33
N ASP A 152 10.19 12.43 22.34
CA ASP A 152 9.49 12.59 23.61
C ASP A 152 8.29 13.54 23.40
N PRO A 153 7.03 13.06 23.51
CA PRO A 153 5.84 13.89 23.33
C PRO A 153 5.59 14.83 24.53
N GLY A 154 6.44 14.80 25.56
CA GLY A 154 6.34 15.61 26.75
C GLY A 154 5.45 15.00 27.85
N PRO A 155 5.24 15.74 28.96
CA PRO A 155 4.63 15.22 30.18
C PRO A 155 3.10 15.09 30.16
N GLY A 156 2.42 15.52 29.08
CA GLY A 156 0.96 15.51 29.00
C GLY A 156 0.32 14.12 29.05
N PRO A 157 -0.99 13.99 29.33
CA PRO A 157 -1.67 12.70 29.26
C PRO A 157 -1.69 12.26 27.79
N VAL A 158 -0.87 11.27 27.43
CA VAL A 158 -0.74 10.75 26.07
C VAL A 158 -0.65 9.24 26.18
N SER A 159 -1.37 8.53 25.33
CA SER A 159 -1.41 7.07 25.27
C SER A 159 -1.39 6.59 23.82
N VAL A 160 -0.93 5.36 23.58
CA VAL A 160 -0.97 4.76 22.24
C VAL A 160 -2.33 4.07 22.04
N ALA A 161 -2.98 4.33 20.91
CA ALA A 161 -4.21 3.68 20.50
C ALA A 161 -4.06 2.15 20.48
N PRO A 162 -5.08 1.40 20.95
CA PRO A 162 -5.07 -0.05 20.87
C PRO A 162 -4.81 -0.54 19.43
N GLY A 163 -3.93 -1.54 19.27
CA GLY A 163 -3.64 -2.16 17.97
C GLY A 163 -2.62 -1.43 17.09
N LYS A 164 -2.04 -0.31 17.54
CA LYS A 164 -0.88 0.29 16.86
C LYS A 164 0.34 -0.64 16.93
N GLY A 165 0.86 -1.03 15.77
CA GLY A 165 1.92 -2.03 15.62
C GLY A 165 3.35 -1.51 15.59
N HIS A 166 3.60 -0.20 15.74
CA HIS A 166 4.94 0.37 15.53
C HIS A 166 5.96 0.11 16.65
N GLY A 167 5.56 -0.52 17.76
CA GLY A 167 6.48 -0.99 18.80
C GLY A 167 7.16 0.11 19.65
N ILE A 168 6.66 1.35 19.59
CA ILE A 168 7.17 2.47 20.41
C ILE A 168 6.09 2.83 21.44
N SER A 169 6.37 2.61 22.73
CA SER A 169 5.48 3.07 23.80
C SER A 169 5.77 4.53 24.18
N VAL A 170 4.79 5.19 24.79
CA VAL A 170 4.97 6.57 25.30
C VAL A 170 6.04 6.62 26.39
N GLU A 171 6.13 5.60 27.25
CA GLU A 171 7.14 5.50 28.30
C GLU A 171 8.55 5.41 27.72
N ARG A 172 8.73 4.59 26.67
CA ARG A 172 10.00 4.48 25.96
C ARG A 172 10.36 5.80 25.28
N ALA A 173 9.40 6.42 24.60
CA ALA A 173 9.58 7.71 23.93
C ALA A 173 9.99 8.82 24.91
N ARG A 174 9.43 8.84 26.13
CA ARG A 174 9.82 9.77 27.21
C ARG A 174 11.20 9.51 27.80
N THR A 175 11.56 8.24 27.95
CA THR A 175 12.81 7.85 28.63
C THR A 175 14.01 8.00 27.71
N ASP A 176 13.87 7.56 26.47
CA ASP A 176 14.98 7.42 25.52
C ASP A 176 14.93 8.48 24.40
N GLY A 177 13.80 9.19 24.25
CA GLY A 177 13.58 10.15 23.18
C GLY A 177 14.13 11.53 23.50
N ARG A 178 14.19 12.35 22.44
CA ARG A 178 14.57 13.76 22.54
C ARG A 178 13.34 14.66 22.62
N PRO A 179 13.45 15.86 23.21
CA PRO A 179 12.34 16.79 23.25
C PRO A 179 11.75 17.01 21.85
N ALA A 180 10.41 16.95 21.73
CA ALA A 180 9.76 16.98 20.43
C ALA A 180 10.15 18.18 19.56
N ALA A 181 10.26 19.38 20.15
CA ALA A 181 10.67 20.57 19.41
C ALA A 181 12.06 20.42 18.75
N GLU A 182 13.03 19.78 19.43
CA GLU A 182 14.37 19.57 18.85
C GLU A 182 14.36 18.51 17.76
N ALA A 183 13.74 17.35 18.03
CA ALA A 183 13.72 16.24 17.09
C ALA A 183 12.93 16.60 15.82
N LEU A 184 11.78 17.24 15.96
CA LEU A 184 10.94 17.64 14.83
C LEU A 184 11.58 18.75 14.00
N GLU A 185 12.32 19.68 14.62
CA GLU A 185 13.09 20.69 13.88
C GLU A 185 14.15 20.02 13.00
N GLU A 186 14.91 19.05 13.53
CA GLU A 186 15.91 18.31 12.76
C GLU A 186 15.28 17.52 11.61
N VAL A 187 14.14 16.86 11.85
CA VAL A 187 13.39 16.18 10.79
C VAL A 187 12.98 17.18 9.71
N ALA A 188 12.38 18.32 10.09
CA ALA A 188 11.91 19.33 9.14
C ALA A 188 13.06 19.93 8.32
N VAL A 189 14.24 20.18 8.93
CA VAL A 189 15.43 20.64 8.22
C VAL A 189 15.88 19.62 7.17
N VAL A 190 16.01 18.34 7.54
CA VAL A 190 16.44 17.29 6.61
C VAL A 190 15.49 17.17 5.42
N LEU A 191 14.18 17.22 5.67
CA LEU A 191 13.16 17.13 4.62
C LEU A 191 13.13 18.38 3.74
N ALA A 192 13.28 19.57 4.34
CA ALA A 192 13.31 20.84 3.62
C ALA A 192 14.52 20.92 2.68
N GLU A 193 15.71 20.52 3.14
CA GLU A 193 16.92 20.45 2.30
C GLU A 193 16.73 19.50 1.12
N HIS A 194 16.14 18.32 1.35
CA HIS A 194 15.87 17.35 0.29
C HIS A 194 14.89 17.90 -0.76
N LEU A 195 13.78 18.50 -0.32
CA LEU A 195 12.75 19.05 -1.22
C LEU A 195 13.24 20.32 -1.93
N ALA A 196 14.08 21.13 -1.30
CA ALA A 196 14.72 22.29 -1.92
C ALA A 196 15.62 21.88 -3.11
N ALA A 197 16.27 20.72 -3.02
CA ALA A 197 17.02 20.11 -4.12
C ALA A 197 16.14 19.53 -5.25
N LYS A 198 14.81 19.64 -5.13
CA LYS A 198 13.82 19.15 -6.10
C LYS A 198 13.88 17.64 -6.32
N GLU A 199 14.34 16.90 -5.31
CA GLU A 199 14.31 15.44 -5.28
C GLU A 199 12.99 14.94 -4.65
N PRO A 200 12.42 13.82 -5.12
CA PRO A 200 11.16 13.29 -4.59
C PRO A 200 11.31 12.75 -3.17
N LEU A 201 10.52 13.30 -2.26
CA LEU A 201 10.28 12.69 -0.95
C LEU A 201 9.22 11.60 -1.10
N VAL A 202 9.57 10.38 -0.73
CA VAL A 202 8.73 9.19 -0.79
C VAL A 202 8.00 9.02 0.55
N VAL A 203 6.67 8.95 0.52
CA VAL A 203 5.86 8.84 1.76
C VAL A 203 4.69 7.91 1.50
N TRP A 204 4.57 6.83 2.27
CA TRP A 204 3.39 5.97 2.20
C TRP A 204 2.20 6.66 2.88
N HIS A 205 1.10 6.84 2.15
CA HIS A 205 -0.10 7.54 2.66
C HIS A 205 0.23 8.96 3.12
N GLY A 206 0.74 9.77 2.18
CA GLY A 206 1.14 11.16 2.38
C GLY A 206 0.14 12.00 3.19
N PRO A 207 -1.18 11.95 2.90
CA PRO A 207 -2.18 12.71 3.64
C PRO A 207 -2.14 12.51 5.15
N PHE A 208 -1.81 11.31 5.63
CA PHE A 208 -1.67 11.04 7.06
C PHE A 208 -0.31 11.53 7.59
N VAL A 209 0.79 11.06 6.99
CA VAL A 209 2.15 11.32 7.49
C VAL A 209 2.49 12.80 7.47
N LEU A 210 2.25 13.48 6.34
CA LEU A 210 2.62 14.88 6.16
C LEU A 210 1.72 15.81 6.95
N THR A 211 0.41 15.55 7.03
CA THR A 211 -0.51 16.37 7.84
C THR A 211 -0.21 16.24 9.33
N THR A 212 0.13 15.03 9.79
CA THR A 212 0.53 14.81 11.19
C THR A 212 1.84 15.53 11.50
N LEU A 213 2.85 15.42 10.63
CA LEU A 213 4.12 16.12 10.80
C LEU A 213 3.93 17.65 10.82
N GLU A 214 3.18 18.22 9.86
CA GLU A 214 2.89 19.66 9.82
C GLU A 214 2.17 20.13 11.09
N THR A 215 1.18 19.35 11.55
CA THR A 215 0.45 19.67 12.78
C THR A 215 1.37 19.64 14.00
N GLU A 216 2.25 18.64 14.08
CA GLU A 216 3.16 18.51 15.22
C GLU A 216 4.23 19.61 15.23
N LEU A 217 4.72 20.04 14.06
CA LEU A 217 5.58 21.22 13.95
C LEU A 217 4.88 22.47 14.52
N VAL A 218 3.64 22.74 14.07
CA VAL A 218 2.86 23.89 14.55
C VAL A 218 2.58 23.77 16.05
N ARG A 219 2.27 22.58 16.56
CA ARG A 219 2.04 22.33 18.00
C ARG A 219 3.22 22.72 18.86
N HIS A 220 4.44 22.54 18.36
CA HIS A 220 5.67 22.91 19.05
C HIS A 220 6.19 24.32 18.69
N GLY A 221 5.39 25.14 18.01
CA GLY A 221 5.76 26.50 17.63
C GLY A 221 6.86 26.56 16.56
N LEU A 222 7.06 25.47 15.81
CA LEU A 222 8.02 25.39 14.73
C LEU A 222 7.38 25.77 13.40
N VAL A 223 8.20 26.27 12.47
CA VAL A 223 7.74 26.60 11.12
C VAL A 223 7.39 25.30 10.38
N PRO A 224 6.15 25.13 9.87
CA PRO A 224 5.76 23.95 9.12
C PRO A 224 6.56 23.78 7.81
N LEU A 225 6.64 22.56 7.30
CA LEU A 225 7.42 22.25 6.09
C LEU A 225 6.90 23.01 4.86
N SER A 226 5.59 23.18 4.76
CA SER A 226 4.90 23.96 3.72
C SER A 226 5.34 25.42 3.66
N GLU A 227 5.67 26.03 4.81
CA GLU A 227 6.15 27.41 4.90
C GLU A 227 7.67 27.54 4.70
N ARG A 228 8.43 26.46 4.93
CA ARG A 228 9.88 26.41 4.65
C ARG A 228 10.22 26.39 3.17
N LEU A 229 9.25 26.04 2.32
CA LEU A 229 9.46 25.77 0.90
C LEU A 229 8.65 26.74 0.03
N ALA A 230 9.33 27.51 -0.80
CA ALA A 230 8.69 28.51 -1.68
C ALA A 230 7.65 27.93 -2.66
N GLY A 231 7.71 26.63 -2.97
CA GLY A 231 6.77 25.94 -3.87
C GLY A 231 5.83 24.98 -3.16
N GLY A 232 5.75 25.02 -1.82
CA GLY A 232 5.06 24.02 -1.01
C GLY A 232 5.81 22.69 -0.93
N VAL A 233 5.16 21.70 -0.29
CA VAL A 233 5.70 20.36 -0.04
C VAL A 233 5.68 19.51 -1.33
N ALA A 234 6.67 19.72 -2.20
CA ALA A 234 6.79 19.04 -3.49
C ALA A 234 8.25 18.97 -3.99
N PRO A 235 8.64 17.92 -4.75
CA PRO A 235 7.81 16.82 -5.23
C PRO A 235 7.65 15.67 -4.21
N ILE A 236 6.46 15.05 -4.21
CA ILE A 236 6.12 13.90 -3.34
C ILE A 236 5.87 12.67 -4.22
N CYS A 237 6.30 11.51 -3.74
CA CYS A 237 6.05 10.20 -4.33
C CYS A 237 5.37 9.32 -3.28
N ASP A 238 4.10 9.02 -3.45
CA ASP A 238 3.30 8.18 -2.57
C ASP A 238 3.03 6.83 -3.24
N PRO A 239 3.76 5.75 -2.87
CA PRO A 239 3.62 4.46 -3.52
C PRO A 239 2.22 3.86 -3.39
N LEU A 240 1.41 4.28 -2.41
CA LEU A 240 0.02 3.87 -2.29
C LEU A 240 -0.83 4.45 -3.42
N VAL A 241 -0.61 5.72 -3.78
CA VAL A 241 -1.28 6.37 -4.91
C VAL A 241 -0.79 5.74 -6.23
N LEU A 242 0.52 5.51 -6.35
CA LEU A 242 1.08 4.86 -7.54
C LEU A 242 0.50 3.45 -7.75
N ASP A 243 0.45 2.63 -6.69
CA ASP A 243 -0.09 1.26 -6.74
C ASP A 243 -1.58 1.26 -7.09
N ARG A 244 -2.38 2.16 -6.49
CA ARG A 244 -3.80 2.32 -6.84
C ARG A 244 -4.00 2.76 -8.28
N HIS A 245 -3.12 3.59 -8.83
CA HIS A 245 -3.24 4.04 -10.22
C HIS A 245 -2.76 2.98 -11.21
N ALA A 246 -1.59 2.39 -10.96
CA ALA A 246 -0.93 1.46 -11.87
C ALA A 246 -1.58 0.08 -11.87
N GLU A 247 -2.14 -0.34 -10.72
CA GLU A 247 -2.83 -1.60 -10.54
C GLU A 247 -4.26 -1.36 -10.00
N PRO A 248 -5.17 -0.64 -10.67
CA PRO A 248 -6.42 -0.15 -10.05
C PRO A 248 -7.38 -1.23 -9.57
N PHE A 249 -7.13 -2.45 -10.00
CA PHE A 249 -8.09 -3.53 -9.89
C PHE A 249 -7.48 -4.83 -9.37
N ARG A 250 -6.21 -4.78 -8.96
CA ARG A 250 -5.59 -5.83 -8.16
C ARG A 250 -6.45 -6.09 -6.92
N ALA A 251 -6.76 -7.36 -6.70
CA ALA A 251 -7.52 -7.82 -5.55
C ALA A 251 -6.69 -7.71 -4.26
N GLY A 252 -7.38 -7.63 -3.10
CA GLY A 252 -6.75 -7.62 -1.79
C GLY A 252 -6.57 -6.24 -1.18
N GLY A 253 -5.92 -6.23 -0.01
CA GLY A 253 -5.65 -5.01 0.74
C GLY A 253 -4.61 -4.11 0.08
N ARG A 254 -4.60 -2.85 0.50
CA ARG A 254 -3.60 -1.83 0.12
C ARG A 254 -2.89 -1.30 1.37
N ALA A 255 -2.68 -2.16 2.37
CA ALA A 255 -1.74 -1.88 3.45
C ALA A 255 -0.31 -2.03 2.91
N LEU A 256 0.67 -1.34 3.50
CA LEU A 256 2.06 -1.36 3.04
C LEU A 256 2.57 -2.80 2.90
N GLU A 257 2.38 -3.63 3.94
CA GLU A 257 2.74 -5.05 3.97
C GLU A 257 2.18 -5.82 2.76
N THR A 258 0.88 -5.66 2.47
CA THR A 258 0.21 -6.35 1.38
C THR A 258 0.71 -5.91 0.01
N VAL A 259 1.09 -4.63 -0.14
CA VAL A 259 1.62 -4.10 -1.40
C VAL A 259 3.09 -4.48 -1.57
N ALA A 260 3.88 -4.43 -0.50
CA ALA A 260 5.27 -4.90 -0.51
C ALA A 260 5.35 -6.37 -0.89
N GLU A 261 4.51 -7.22 -0.29
CA GLU A 261 4.38 -8.64 -0.62
C GLU A 261 4.02 -8.84 -2.10
N TRP A 262 3.03 -8.10 -2.61
CA TRP A 262 2.66 -8.14 -4.03
C TRP A 262 3.83 -7.85 -4.96
N TYR A 263 4.69 -6.89 -4.62
CA TYR A 263 5.88 -6.54 -5.41
C TYR A 263 7.14 -7.38 -5.09
N GLY A 264 7.01 -8.41 -4.24
CA GLY A 264 8.11 -9.27 -3.83
C GLY A 264 9.18 -8.54 -3.01
N ILE A 265 8.77 -7.59 -2.19
CA ILE A 265 9.65 -6.77 -1.35
C ILE A 265 9.56 -7.27 0.09
N PRO A 266 10.69 -7.67 0.71
CA PRO A 266 10.71 -8.06 2.12
C PRO A 266 10.30 -6.90 3.02
N HIS A 267 9.49 -7.20 4.04
CA HIS A 267 9.06 -6.23 5.06
C HIS A 267 9.18 -6.87 6.44
N GLU A 268 10.33 -6.67 7.09
CA GLU A 268 10.74 -7.48 8.26
C GLU A 268 10.02 -7.11 9.55
N ARG A 269 9.82 -5.80 9.80
CA ARG A 269 9.23 -5.28 11.04
C ARG A 269 8.14 -4.26 10.71
N PRO A 270 6.95 -4.71 10.26
CA PRO A 270 5.85 -3.81 9.96
C PRO A 270 5.51 -2.87 11.11
N GLY A 271 5.41 -1.59 10.80
CA GLY A 271 5.16 -0.52 11.76
C GLY A 271 6.42 0.13 12.32
N ASP A 272 7.60 -0.51 12.28
CA ASP A 272 8.84 0.18 12.66
C ASP A 272 9.16 1.27 11.63
N PRO A 273 9.29 2.57 12.02
CA PRO A 273 9.42 3.64 11.04
C PRO A 273 10.64 3.49 10.11
N SER A 274 11.74 2.92 10.60
CA SER A 274 12.93 2.73 9.78
C SER A 274 12.69 1.64 8.72
N CYS A 275 12.05 0.54 9.11
CA CYS A 275 11.68 -0.54 8.20
C CYS A 275 10.59 -0.13 7.20
N ASP A 276 9.58 0.62 7.64
CA ASP A 276 8.50 1.11 6.80
C ASP A 276 9.01 2.15 5.79
N ALA A 277 9.90 3.05 6.20
CA ALA A 277 10.57 3.99 5.27
C ALA A 277 11.41 3.27 4.23
N GLU A 278 12.20 2.26 4.62
CA GLU A 278 13.02 1.44 3.70
C GLU A 278 12.13 0.67 2.70
N THR A 279 11.09 0.01 3.19
CA THR A 279 10.13 -0.72 2.36
C THR A 279 9.43 0.21 1.38
N THR A 280 9.01 1.38 1.84
CA THR A 280 8.37 2.43 1.02
C THR A 280 9.31 2.96 -0.06
N LEU A 281 10.59 3.20 0.26
CA LEU A 281 11.60 3.62 -0.70
C LEU A 281 11.76 2.59 -1.83
N VAL A 282 11.97 1.33 -1.45
CA VAL A 282 12.15 0.23 -2.41
C VAL A 282 10.88 0.03 -3.23
N LEU A 283 9.71 0.13 -2.61
CA LEU A 283 8.42 -0.01 -3.30
C LEU A 283 8.22 1.06 -4.37
N ALA A 284 8.56 2.32 -4.08
CA ALA A 284 8.54 3.38 -5.09
C ALA A 284 9.44 3.05 -6.30
N GLN A 285 10.66 2.57 -6.02
CA GLN A 285 11.61 2.20 -7.07
C GLN A 285 11.10 1.05 -7.93
N VAL A 286 10.54 0.02 -7.29
CA VAL A 286 9.99 -1.17 -7.96
C VAL A 286 8.77 -0.81 -8.80
N ILE A 287 7.80 -0.07 -8.27
CA ILE A 287 6.62 0.38 -9.03
C ILE A 287 7.07 1.18 -10.26
N GLY A 288 8.02 2.12 -10.09
CA GLY A 288 8.56 2.90 -11.19
C GLY A 288 9.22 2.05 -12.29
N ALA A 289 9.89 0.94 -11.92
CA ALA A 289 10.50 0.00 -12.86
C ALA A 289 9.49 -0.96 -13.52
N CYS A 290 8.45 -1.38 -12.80
CA CYS A 290 7.38 -2.23 -13.33
C CYS A 290 6.50 -1.48 -14.35
N HIS A 291 6.32 -0.17 -14.15
CA HIS A 291 5.35 0.64 -14.88
C HIS A 291 6.02 1.82 -15.62
N PRO A 292 6.55 1.63 -16.84
CA PRO A 292 7.30 2.68 -17.56
C PRO A 292 6.55 3.99 -17.77
N ALA A 293 5.22 3.94 -17.94
CA ALA A 293 4.39 5.15 -18.08
C ALA A 293 4.45 6.04 -16.83
N VAL A 294 4.49 5.43 -15.64
CA VAL A 294 4.67 6.12 -14.35
C VAL A 294 6.15 6.47 -14.14
N GLY A 295 7.04 5.50 -14.34
CA GLY A 295 8.48 5.64 -14.07
C GLY A 295 9.19 6.69 -14.92
N ARG A 296 8.68 6.99 -16.12
CA ARG A 296 9.25 7.99 -17.06
C ARG A 296 8.74 9.42 -16.85
N LEU A 297 7.79 9.64 -15.93
CA LEU A 297 7.35 10.99 -15.59
C LEU A 297 8.53 11.84 -15.09
N SER A 298 8.51 13.14 -15.39
CA SER A 298 9.41 14.07 -14.71
C SER A 298 9.02 14.19 -13.23
N ARG A 299 9.95 14.56 -12.34
CA ARG A 299 9.66 14.70 -10.89
C ARG A 299 8.49 15.67 -10.60
N PRO A 300 8.36 16.84 -11.26
CA PRO A 300 7.18 17.69 -11.10
C PRO A 300 5.90 17.03 -11.64
N ALA A 301 5.99 16.34 -12.78
CA ALA A 301 4.83 15.64 -13.34
C ALA A 301 4.37 14.48 -12.44
N LEU A 302 5.30 13.72 -11.84
CA LEU A 302 5.01 12.66 -10.89
C LEU A 302 4.12 13.16 -9.73
N HIS A 303 4.50 14.27 -9.11
CA HIS A 303 3.69 14.87 -8.04
C HIS A 303 2.33 15.34 -8.58
N ARG A 304 2.30 16.05 -9.71
CA ARG A 304 1.06 16.59 -10.29
C ARG A 304 0.07 15.49 -10.69
N GLU A 305 0.53 14.39 -11.29
CA GLU A 305 -0.36 13.31 -11.67
C GLU A 305 -0.89 12.55 -10.44
N GLN A 306 -0.11 12.41 -9.36
CA GLN A 306 -0.62 11.82 -8.12
C GLN A 306 -1.73 12.64 -7.46
N VAL A 307 -1.69 13.98 -7.55
CA VAL A 307 -2.83 14.83 -7.13
C VAL A 307 -4.12 14.39 -7.84
N ARG A 308 -4.05 14.21 -9.17
CA ARG A 308 -5.19 13.81 -10.00
C ARG A 308 -5.63 12.37 -9.72
N TRP A 309 -4.68 11.45 -9.60
CA TRP A 309 -4.97 10.03 -9.33
C TRP A 309 -5.61 9.84 -7.96
N HIS A 310 -5.15 10.57 -6.95
CA HIS A 310 -5.75 10.54 -5.62
C HIS A 310 -7.17 11.13 -5.64
N GLU A 311 -7.37 12.26 -6.33
CA GLU A 311 -8.70 12.85 -6.50
C GLU A 311 -9.68 11.87 -7.18
N GLN A 312 -9.26 11.25 -8.29
CA GLN A 312 -10.05 10.24 -8.99
C GLN A 312 -10.39 9.06 -8.07
N TYR A 313 -9.40 8.55 -7.33
CA TYR A 313 -9.62 7.47 -6.36
C TYR A 313 -10.68 7.84 -5.32
N VAL A 314 -10.59 9.04 -4.73
CA VAL A 314 -11.56 9.51 -3.74
C VAL A 314 -12.96 9.59 -4.34
N GLN A 315 -13.11 10.16 -5.55
CA GLN A 315 -14.39 10.25 -6.25
C GLN A 315 -15.01 8.87 -6.52
N GLU A 316 -14.24 7.94 -7.07
CA GLU A 316 -14.70 6.58 -7.34
C GLU A 316 -15.04 5.82 -6.05
N ALA A 317 -14.24 6.00 -5.00
CA ALA A 317 -14.48 5.32 -3.75
C ALA A 317 -15.73 5.87 -3.05
N GLU A 318 -16.00 7.17 -3.17
CA GLU A 318 -17.22 7.80 -2.69
C GLU A 318 -18.45 7.36 -3.48
N ALA A 319 -18.35 7.27 -4.82
CA ALA A 319 -19.42 6.72 -5.65
C ALA A 319 -19.75 5.25 -5.28
N ARG A 320 -18.72 4.44 -4.97
CA ARG A 320 -18.89 3.04 -4.56
C ARG A 320 -19.46 2.89 -3.16
N ARG A 321 -19.03 3.75 -2.21
CA ARG A 321 -19.44 3.72 -0.80
C ARG A 321 -19.50 5.15 -0.25
N PRO A 322 -20.66 5.82 -0.38
CA PRO A 322 -20.84 7.20 0.07
C PRO A 322 -20.76 7.37 1.59
N GLY A 323 -20.40 8.56 2.05
CA GLY A 323 -20.50 8.96 3.46
C GLY A 323 -19.43 8.38 4.37
N ARG A 324 -18.38 7.76 3.81
CA ARG A 324 -17.19 7.35 4.56
C ARG A 324 -16.26 8.54 4.71
N ASP A 325 -15.67 8.69 5.88
CA ASP A 325 -14.58 9.66 6.06
C ASP A 325 -13.35 9.21 5.26
N ARG A 326 -12.76 10.15 4.52
CA ARG A 326 -11.69 9.92 3.55
C ARG A 326 -10.82 11.16 3.47
N ASP A 327 -9.52 10.94 3.31
CA ASP A 327 -8.58 12.02 3.01
C ASP A 327 -8.86 12.59 1.61
N ARG A 328 -9.58 13.71 1.56
CA ARG A 328 -9.96 14.36 0.29
C ARG A 328 -8.81 15.12 -0.36
N TRP A 329 -7.72 15.32 0.36
CA TRP A 329 -6.58 16.13 -0.06
C TRP A 329 -5.31 15.29 -0.14
N TRP A 330 -4.44 15.65 -1.08
CA TRP A 330 -3.10 15.09 -1.24
C TRP A 330 -2.15 16.21 -1.72
N PRO A 331 -0.89 16.26 -1.26
CA PRO A 331 -0.23 15.27 -0.38
C PRO A 331 -0.49 15.47 1.12
N LEU A 332 -1.09 16.59 1.53
CA LEU A 332 -1.49 16.84 2.92
C LEU A 332 -2.84 17.55 2.98
N GLY A 333 -3.53 17.41 4.10
CA GLY A 333 -4.83 18.02 4.39
C GLY A 333 -4.72 19.32 5.18
N ALA A 334 -5.84 19.75 5.77
CA ALA A 334 -5.85 20.94 6.61
C ALA A 334 -5.08 20.69 7.92
N VAL A 335 -4.10 21.55 8.19
CA VAL A 335 -3.33 21.54 9.44
C VAL A 335 -4.15 22.17 10.55
N ARG A 336 -4.47 21.40 11.60
CA ARG A 336 -5.26 21.85 12.75
C ARG A 336 -4.72 21.22 14.02
N VAL A 337 -4.13 22.02 14.88
CA VAL A 337 -3.72 21.60 16.23
C VAL A 337 -4.96 21.50 17.10
N LEU A 338 -5.27 20.30 17.56
CA LEU A 338 -6.37 20.02 18.48
C LEU A 338 -5.81 19.56 19.83
N GLU A 339 -6.63 19.72 20.87
CA GLU A 339 -6.33 19.22 22.20
C GLU A 339 -6.26 17.69 22.23
N TRP A 340 -5.56 17.15 23.22
CA TRP A 340 -5.52 15.71 23.41
C TRP A 340 -6.89 15.17 23.82
N GLU A 341 -7.30 14.08 23.20
CA GLU A 341 -8.47 13.29 23.58
C GLU A 341 -8.03 11.82 23.68
N ASP A 342 -8.35 11.15 24.78
CA ASP A 342 -7.99 9.75 24.95
C ASP A 342 -8.64 8.87 23.88
N HIS A 343 -7.95 7.79 23.52
CA HIS A 343 -8.50 6.81 22.61
C HIS A 343 -9.63 6.03 23.29
N ASP A 344 -10.72 5.78 22.58
CA ASP A 344 -11.78 4.90 23.07
C ASP A 344 -11.19 3.53 23.45
N THR A 345 -11.48 3.07 24.66
CA THR A 345 -11.20 1.70 25.06
C THR A 345 -12.22 0.80 24.37
N VAL A 346 -11.78 0.09 23.32
CA VAL A 346 -12.59 -0.89 22.58
C VAL A 346 -13.06 -2.01 23.47
#